data_AF-A0A7C2UR94-F1
#
_entry.id   AF-A0A7C2UR94-F1
#
_cell.length_a   1.000
_cell.length_b   1.000
_cell.length_c   1.000
_cell.angle_alpha   90.00
_cell.angle_beta   90.00
_cell.angle_gamma   90.00
#
_symmetry.space_group_name_H-M   'P 1'
#
loop_
_entity.id
_entity.type
_entity.pdbx_description
1 polymer ?
#
loop_
_entity_poly.entity_id
_entity_poly.type
_entity_poly.pdbx_seq_one_letter_code
_entity_poly.pdbx_strand_id
1 'polypeptide(L)'
;MKAHWAHALALLSVLITPVFAGTEEATPTNGKRAASADATDEEQIRESEQARRIRRAREEHERAFAERAVRREAALARDKEAARLETTLSNTGRRESYLTHERYWLQREVDALPRDPADLSAMARRGASERELRDVLSEQGNVGALRQNTPRQLDTLRLR
;
A
#
# COMPACT_ATOMS: atom_id res chain seq x y z
N MET A 1 -4.90 -30.80 -4.29
CA MET A 1 -3.90 -30.20 -3.36
C MET A 1 -2.71 -31.13 -3.24
N LYS A 2 -1.64 -30.90 -4.02
CA LYS A 2 -0.30 -31.45 -3.78
C LYS A 2 0.72 -30.43 -4.26
N ALA A 3 1.61 -30.04 -3.35
CA ALA A 3 2.62 -29.02 -3.53
C ALA A 3 3.84 -29.59 -4.27
N HIS A 4 4.35 -28.86 -5.26
CA HIS A 4 5.62 -29.17 -5.93
C HIS A 4 6.42 -27.87 -6.09
N TRP A 5 7.20 -27.52 -5.07
CA TRP A 5 8.26 -26.51 -5.18
C TRP A 5 9.47 -26.98 -4.37
N ALA A 6 10.40 -27.60 -5.08
CA ALA A 6 11.82 -27.73 -4.74
C ALA A 6 12.51 -28.10 -6.06
N HIS A 7 13.81 -27.90 -6.17
CA HIS A 7 14.65 -28.07 -7.37
C HIS A 7 14.82 -26.80 -8.22
N ALA A 8 15.59 -25.85 -7.70
CA ALA A 8 16.50 -25.05 -8.52
C ALA A 8 17.51 -24.37 -7.60
N LEU A 9 18.64 -25.04 -7.30
CA LEU A 9 19.94 -24.43 -6.97
C LEU A 9 20.94 -25.52 -6.56
N ALA A 10 21.31 -26.35 -7.52
CA ALA A 10 22.51 -27.16 -7.42
C ALA A 10 22.99 -27.38 -8.85
N LEU A 11 23.86 -26.49 -9.33
CA LEU A 11 24.75 -26.69 -10.49
C LEU A 11 25.53 -25.39 -10.73
N LEU A 12 26.64 -25.21 -10.02
CA LEU A 12 27.85 -24.65 -10.65
C LEU A 12 29.09 -25.03 -9.83
N SER A 13 29.46 -26.30 -9.96
CA SER A 13 30.79 -26.81 -9.66
C SER A 13 31.72 -26.50 -10.85
N VAL A 14 32.68 -25.60 -10.65
CA VAL A 14 33.89 -25.44 -11.48
C VAL A 14 35.02 -25.19 -10.46
N LEU A 15 35.80 -26.22 -10.09
CA LEU A 15 37.14 -26.53 -10.64
C LEU A 15 38.14 -25.40 -10.28
N ILE A 16 39.26 -25.55 -9.55
CA ILE A 16 40.29 -26.61 -9.46
C ILE A 16 41.19 -26.33 -8.23
N THR A 17 41.74 -27.41 -7.70
CA THR A 17 42.73 -27.62 -6.62
C THR A 17 44.04 -26.79 -6.65
N PRO A 18 44.78 -26.68 -5.53
CA PRO A 18 46.04 -25.94 -5.43
C PRO A 18 47.24 -26.75 -5.96
N VAL A 19 48.22 -26.10 -6.59
CA VAL A 19 49.51 -26.71 -6.96
C VAL A 19 50.65 -25.87 -6.39
N PHE A 20 51.52 -26.55 -5.64
CA PHE A 20 52.74 -26.05 -5.01
C PHE A 20 53.94 -26.43 -5.90
N ALA A 21 54.81 -25.48 -6.24
CA ALA A 21 56.18 -25.66 -6.78
C ALA A 21 56.84 -24.27 -6.73
N GLY A 22 57.94 -24.00 -6.01
CA GLY A 22 59.30 -24.52 -6.16
C GLY A 22 60.18 -23.29 -6.47
N THR A 23 61.04 -22.84 -5.57
CA THR A 23 62.52 -23.01 -5.53
C THR A 23 63.29 -21.69 -5.69
N GLU A 24 64.25 -21.53 -4.77
CA GLU A 24 65.55 -20.84 -4.87
C GLU A 24 65.73 -19.32 -4.59
N GLU A 25 66.41 -19.11 -3.44
CA GLU A 25 67.47 -18.16 -3.11
C GLU A 25 67.71 -16.91 -3.96
N ALA A 26 67.71 -15.75 -3.29
CA ALA A 26 68.77 -14.75 -3.44
C ALA A 26 68.71 -13.74 -2.27
N THR A 27 69.64 -13.83 -1.33
CA THR A 27 70.20 -12.62 -0.69
C THR A 27 71.48 -12.30 -1.46
N PRO A 28 71.77 -11.04 -1.86
CA PRO A 28 72.31 -10.12 -0.85
C PRO A 28 72.18 -8.60 -1.12
N THR A 29 72.57 -7.86 -0.09
CA THR A 29 73.17 -6.52 -0.09
C THR A 29 72.30 -5.25 -0.12
N ASN A 30 72.51 -4.48 0.95
CA ASN A 30 72.83 -3.06 0.98
C ASN A 30 72.13 -2.13 -0.01
N GLY A 31 71.30 -1.26 0.57
CA GLY A 31 71.02 0.02 -0.03
C GLY A 31 70.09 0.80 0.88
N LYS A 32 70.65 1.68 1.71
CA LYS A 32 69.90 2.79 2.29
C LYS A 32 69.13 3.48 1.15
N ARG A 33 67.83 3.23 1.05
CA ARG A 33 66.88 4.18 0.46
C ARG A 33 65.97 4.66 1.58
N ALA A 34 66.55 5.56 2.38
CA ALA A 34 65.76 6.61 3.00
C ALA A 34 65.31 7.54 1.86
N ALA A 35 64.17 7.24 1.24
CA ALA A 35 63.44 8.13 0.34
C ALA A 35 62.09 7.49 -0.04
N SER A 36 61.08 7.56 0.85
CA SER A 36 59.65 7.49 0.46
C SER A 36 58.66 7.64 1.64
N ALA A 37 59.03 8.26 2.76
CA ALA A 37 58.06 8.50 3.85
C ALA A 37 57.04 9.60 3.49
N ASP A 38 57.44 10.64 2.75
CA ASP A 38 56.55 11.76 2.42
C ASP A 38 55.60 11.47 1.23
N ALA A 39 55.99 10.57 0.30
CA ALA A 39 55.14 10.19 -0.82
C ALA A 39 53.98 9.27 -0.41
N THR A 40 54.16 8.51 0.67
CA THR A 40 53.14 7.59 1.21
C THR A 40 52.07 8.31 2.01
N ASP A 41 52.41 9.40 2.70
CA ASP A 41 51.44 10.22 3.44
C ASP A 41 50.49 10.99 2.51
N GLU A 42 50.99 11.58 1.41
CA GLU A 42 50.14 12.24 0.41
C GLU A 42 49.18 11.26 -0.30
N GLU A 43 49.64 10.05 -0.61
CA GLU A 43 48.81 8.99 -1.20
C GLU A 43 47.74 8.51 -0.22
N GLN A 44 48.09 8.30 1.06
CA GLN A 44 47.11 7.96 2.11
C GLN A 44 46.07 9.06 2.34
N ILE A 45 46.47 10.34 2.29
CA ILE A 45 45.54 11.47 2.38
C ILE A 45 44.57 11.45 1.20
N ARG A 46 45.06 11.27 -0.04
CA ARG A 46 44.22 11.18 -1.25
C ARG A 46 43.26 9.99 -1.20
N GLU A 47 43.70 8.82 -0.76
CA GLU A 47 42.83 7.65 -0.57
C GLU A 47 41.75 7.89 0.48
N SER A 48 42.11 8.52 1.61
CA SER A 48 41.14 8.86 2.66
C SER A 48 40.09 9.88 2.18
N GLU A 49 40.48 10.83 1.33
CA GLU A 49 39.56 11.78 0.70
C GLU A 49 38.65 11.09 -0.31
N GLN A 50 39.18 10.19 -1.15
CA GLN A 50 38.38 9.40 -2.08
C GLN A 50 37.37 8.51 -1.33
N ALA A 51 37.80 7.85 -0.25
CA ALA A 51 36.92 7.07 0.60
C ALA A 51 35.81 7.93 1.23
N ARG A 52 36.12 9.15 1.71
CA ARG A 52 35.12 10.10 2.22
C ARG A 52 34.14 10.55 1.14
N ARG A 53 34.61 10.81 -0.09
CA ARG A 53 33.76 11.19 -1.23
C ARG A 53 32.81 10.04 -1.61
N ILE A 54 33.33 8.82 -1.70
CA ILE A 54 32.52 7.62 -1.97
C ILE A 54 31.49 7.42 -0.86
N ARG A 55 31.86 7.61 0.41
CA ARG A 55 30.93 7.49 1.53
C ARG A 55 29.79 8.51 1.46
N ARG A 56 30.10 9.78 1.19
CA ARG A 56 29.08 10.83 1.01
C ARG A 56 28.15 10.53 -0.16
N ALA A 57 28.70 10.09 -1.30
CA ALA A 57 27.89 9.70 -2.45
C ALA A 57 26.96 8.52 -2.14
N ARG A 58 27.43 7.53 -1.36
CA ARG A 58 26.57 6.42 -0.88
C ARG A 58 25.46 6.90 0.05
N GLU A 59 25.80 7.74 1.04
CA GLU A 59 24.82 8.32 1.96
C GLU A 59 23.75 9.14 1.21
N GLU A 60 24.14 9.92 0.19
CA GLU A 60 23.20 10.67 -0.66
C GLU A 60 22.31 9.75 -1.49
N HIS A 61 22.87 8.69 -2.08
CA HIS A 61 22.08 7.69 -2.79
C HIS A 61 21.09 6.97 -1.87
N GLU A 62 21.54 6.52 -0.69
CA GLU A 62 20.67 5.85 0.30
C GLU A 62 19.54 6.76 0.76
N ARG A 63 19.82 8.05 1.02
CA ARG A 63 18.78 9.05 1.33
C ARG A 63 17.79 9.21 0.19
N ALA A 64 18.27 9.35 -1.05
CA ALA A 64 17.41 9.47 -2.22
C ALA A 64 16.54 8.22 -2.43
N PHE A 65 17.08 7.02 -2.17
CA PHE A 65 16.29 5.78 -2.20
C PHE A 65 15.24 5.73 -1.09
N ALA A 66 15.61 6.11 0.13
CA ALA A 66 14.68 6.16 1.27
C ALA A 66 13.53 7.16 1.01
N GLU A 67 13.84 8.36 0.51
CA GLU A 67 12.81 9.35 0.16
C GLU A 67 11.88 8.85 -0.94
N ARG A 68 12.43 8.20 -1.98
CA ARG A 68 11.62 7.58 -3.05
C ARG A 68 10.73 6.47 -2.50
N ALA A 69 11.22 5.65 -1.58
CA ALA A 69 10.44 4.60 -0.94
C ALA A 69 9.27 5.18 -0.14
N VAL A 70 9.51 6.22 0.67
CA VAL A 70 8.47 6.92 1.44
C VAL A 70 7.41 7.52 0.52
N ARG A 71 7.81 8.19 -0.57
CA ARG A 71 6.87 8.74 -1.56
C ARG A 71 6.03 7.66 -2.22
N ARG A 72 6.64 6.53 -2.57
CA ARG A 72 5.93 5.39 -3.15
C ARG A 72 4.93 4.78 -2.17
N GLU A 73 5.31 4.62 -0.91
CA GLU A 73 4.41 4.12 0.13
C GLU A 73 3.22 5.07 0.36
N ALA A 74 3.48 6.38 0.42
CA ALA A 74 2.44 7.39 0.51
C ALA A 74 1.47 7.36 -0.68
N ALA A 75 1.98 7.18 -1.91
CA ALA A 75 1.15 7.01 -3.10
C ALA A 75 0.28 5.75 -3.03
N LEU A 76 0.87 4.61 -2.66
CA LEU A 76 0.12 3.35 -2.48
C LEU A 76 -0.96 3.46 -1.40
N ALA A 77 -0.70 4.20 -0.32
CA ALA A 77 -1.70 4.45 0.72
C ALA A 77 -2.89 5.27 0.18
N ARG A 78 -2.62 6.31 -0.60
CA ARG A 78 -3.66 7.12 -1.26
C ARG A 78 -4.49 6.28 -2.24
N ASP A 79 -3.85 5.46 -3.06
CA ASP A 79 -4.54 4.59 -4.02
C ASP A 79 -5.47 3.59 -3.33
N LYS A 80 -5.01 3.00 -2.22
CA LYS A 80 -5.85 2.11 -1.40
C LYS A 80 -7.06 2.82 -0.81
N GLU A 81 -6.87 4.06 -0.32
CA GLU A 81 -7.96 4.86 0.22
C GLU A 81 -8.97 5.24 -0.86
N ALA A 82 -8.49 5.67 -2.03
CA ALA A 82 -9.33 5.95 -3.19
C ALA A 82 -10.16 4.72 -3.59
N ALA A 83 -9.54 3.54 -3.73
CA ALA A 83 -10.24 2.30 -4.06
C ALA A 83 -11.30 1.92 -3.01
N ARG A 84 -11.02 2.16 -1.72
CA ARG A 84 -12.00 1.96 -0.64
C ARG A 84 -13.19 2.91 -0.79
N LEU A 85 -12.97 4.17 -1.10
CA LEU A 85 -14.03 5.16 -1.29
C LEU A 85 -14.86 4.86 -2.55
N GLU A 86 -14.24 4.44 -3.64
CA GLU A 86 -14.95 4.00 -4.86
C GLU A 86 -15.85 2.78 -4.59
N THR A 87 -15.34 1.81 -3.83
CA THR A 87 -16.14 0.67 -3.37
C THR A 87 -17.31 1.13 -2.52
N THR A 88 -17.08 2.09 -1.63
CA THR A 88 -18.12 2.69 -0.78
C THR A 88 -19.19 3.37 -1.63
N LEU A 89 -18.81 4.15 -2.64
CA LEU A 89 -19.73 4.78 -3.58
C LEU A 89 -20.60 3.75 -4.31
N SER A 90 -19.98 2.71 -4.86
CA SER A 90 -20.69 1.62 -5.53
C SER A 90 -21.69 0.93 -4.59
N ASN A 91 -21.29 0.66 -3.35
CA ASN A 91 -22.18 0.07 -2.34
C ASN A 91 -23.33 1.00 -1.97
N THR A 92 -23.07 2.29 -1.76
CA THR A 92 -24.11 3.28 -1.44
C THR A 92 -25.11 3.42 -2.58
N GLY A 93 -24.67 3.43 -3.84
CA GLY A 93 -25.57 3.47 -5.00
C GLY A 93 -26.47 2.24 -5.10
N ARG A 94 -25.93 1.05 -4.84
CA ARG A 94 -26.73 -0.19 -4.77
C ARG A 94 -27.75 -0.13 -3.62
N ARG A 95 -27.33 0.33 -2.44
CA ARG A 95 -28.21 0.45 -1.28
C ARG A 95 -29.31 1.48 -1.50
N GLU A 96 -29.01 2.62 -2.11
CA GLU A 96 -30.00 3.65 -2.45
C GLU A 96 -31.06 3.12 -3.41
N SER A 97 -30.65 2.38 -4.45
CA SER A 97 -31.57 1.73 -5.39
C SER A 97 -32.50 0.74 -4.67
N TYR A 98 -31.94 -0.12 -3.83
CA TYR A 98 -32.71 -1.06 -3.00
C TYR A 98 -33.71 -0.33 -2.10
N LEU A 99 -33.26 0.67 -1.33
CA LEU A 99 -34.14 1.42 -0.42
C LEU A 99 -35.24 2.19 -1.18
N THR A 100 -34.95 2.66 -2.39
CA THR A 100 -35.96 3.31 -3.25
C THR A 100 -37.06 2.34 -3.65
N HIS A 101 -36.68 1.10 -3.97
CA HIS A 101 -37.62 0.03 -4.29
C HIS A 101 -38.44 -0.38 -3.07
N GLU A 102 -37.80 -0.59 -1.92
CA GLU A 102 -38.47 -0.91 -0.65
C GLU A 102 -39.48 0.18 -0.25
N ARG A 103 -39.07 1.45 -0.32
CA ARG A 103 -39.98 2.58 -0.05
C ARG A 103 -41.22 2.52 -0.93
N TYR A 104 -41.04 2.24 -2.23
CA TYR A 104 -42.15 2.15 -3.16
C TYR A 104 -43.14 1.04 -2.77
N TRP A 105 -42.65 -0.14 -2.41
CA TRP A 105 -43.49 -1.26 -2.01
C TRP A 105 -44.20 -1.03 -0.68
N LEU A 106 -43.48 -0.57 0.34
CA LEU A 106 -44.05 -0.28 1.66
C LEU A 106 -45.10 0.83 1.58
N GLN A 107 -44.84 1.88 0.79
CA GLN A 107 -45.83 2.93 0.57
C GLN A 107 -47.10 2.36 -0.07
N ARG A 108 -46.95 1.53 -1.10
CA ARG A 108 -48.07 0.86 -1.77
C ARG A 108 -48.84 -0.07 -0.81
N GLU A 109 -48.16 -0.78 0.06
CA GLU A 109 -48.79 -1.64 1.08
C GLU A 109 -49.60 -0.80 2.08
N VAL A 110 -49.03 0.27 2.61
CA VAL A 110 -49.71 1.21 3.52
C VAL A 110 -50.96 1.80 2.86
N ASP A 111 -50.88 2.15 1.58
CA ASP A 111 -52.00 2.71 0.82
C ASP A 111 -53.09 1.68 0.47
N ALA A 112 -52.71 0.40 0.36
CA ALA A 112 -53.65 -0.68 0.08
C ALA A 112 -54.40 -1.17 1.33
N LEU A 113 -53.87 -0.94 2.53
CA LEU A 113 -54.49 -1.38 3.77
C LEU A 113 -55.67 -0.48 4.17
N PRO A 114 -56.82 -1.05 4.57
CA PRO A 114 -58.01 -0.27 4.91
C PRO A 114 -57.78 0.56 6.19
N ARG A 115 -58.43 1.73 6.25
CA ARG A 115 -58.35 2.66 7.39
C ARG A 115 -59.53 2.51 8.37
N ASP A 116 -60.06 1.30 8.49
CA ASP A 116 -61.17 1.03 9.39
C ASP A 116 -60.66 0.88 10.84
N PRO A 117 -61.02 1.78 11.77
CA PRO A 117 -60.61 1.66 13.16
C PRO A 117 -61.23 0.45 13.89
N ALA A 118 -62.30 -0.15 13.35
CA ALA A 118 -62.88 -1.37 13.91
C ALA A 118 -62.08 -2.63 13.54
N ASP A 119 -61.31 -2.59 12.44
CA ASP A 119 -60.42 -3.68 12.05
C ASP A 119 -59.02 -3.48 12.67
N LEU A 120 -58.89 -3.92 13.92
CA LEU A 120 -57.63 -3.87 14.66
C LEU A 120 -56.50 -4.63 13.96
N SER A 121 -56.82 -5.64 13.16
CA SER A 121 -55.83 -6.45 12.44
C SER A 121 -55.22 -5.68 11.28
N ALA A 122 -56.06 -4.98 10.49
CA ALA A 122 -55.62 -4.09 9.43
C ALA A 122 -54.86 -2.89 10.00
N MET A 123 -55.34 -2.30 11.10
CA MET A 123 -54.64 -1.23 11.81
C MET A 123 -53.27 -1.64 12.34
N ALA A 124 -53.15 -2.83 12.90
CA ALA A 124 -51.85 -3.35 13.37
C ALA A 124 -50.86 -3.55 12.21
N ARG A 125 -51.31 -4.15 11.09
CA ARG A 125 -50.49 -4.32 9.89
C ARG A 125 -50.05 -2.99 9.30
N ARG A 126 -50.98 -2.05 9.15
CA ARG A 126 -50.69 -0.73 8.62
C ARG A 126 -49.69 0.02 9.49
N GLY A 127 -49.87 -0.03 10.81
CA GLY A 127 -48.92 0.55 11.76
C GLY A 127 -47.53 -0.10 11.71
N ALA A 128 -47.43 -1.38 11.37
CA ALA A 128 -46.14 -2.06 11.15
C ALA A 128 -45.46 -1.55 9.87
N SER A 129 -46.16 -1.57 8.73
CA SER A 129 -45.62 -1.08 7.46
C SER A 129 -45.25 0.43 7.53
N GLU A 130 -46.00 1.25 8.28
CA GLU A 130 -45.66 2.66 8.51
C GLU A 130 -44.41 2.87 9.39
N ARG A 131 -44.06 1.91 10.26
CA ARG A 131 -42.79 1.95 11.01
C ARG A 131 -41.64 1.57 10.10
N GLU A 132 -41.77 0.48 9.35
CA GLU A 132 -40.75 0.05 8.39
C GLU A 132 -40.49 1.12 7.34
N LEU A 133 -41.53 1.80 6.84
CA LEU A 133 -41.39 2.91 5.91
C LEU A 133 -40.57 4.06 6.52
N ARG A 134 -40.78 4.38 7.81
CA ARG A 134 -40.00 5.40 8.50
C ARG A 134 -38.53 5.00 8.64
N ASP A 135 -38.26 3.74 8.94
CA ASP A 135 -36.90 3.23 9.04
C ASP A 135 -36.18 3.30 7.67
N VAL A 136 -36.86 2.89 6.59
CA VAL A 136 -36.34 3.00 5.22
C VAL A 136 -36.06 4.46 4.84
N LEU A 137 -36.97 5.38 5.16
CA LEU A 137 -36.79 6.81 4.90
C LEU A 137 -35.59 7.39 5.68
N SER A 138 -35.45 7.01 6.96
CA SER A 138 -34.30 7.41 7.76
C SER A 138 -33.00 6.88 7.17
N GLU A 139 -32.98 5.62 6.73
CA GLU A 139 -31.81 5.03 6.11
C GLU A 139 -31.46 5.67 4.76
N GLN A 140 -32.46 6.01 3.95
CA GLN A 140 -32.25 6.79 2.71
C GLN A 140 -31.57 8.12 2.99
N GLY A 141 -31.96 8.82 4.07
CA GLY A 141 -31.29 10.05 4.49
C GLY A 141 -29.81 9.84 4.81
N ASN A 142 -29.49 8.77 5.55
CA ASN A 142 -28.11 8.41 5.89
C ASN A 142 -27.27 8.05 4.65
N VAL A 143 -27.83 7.23 3.74
CA VAL A 143 -27.17 6.85 2.48
C VAL A 143 -26.98 8.07 1.58
N GLY A 144 -27.96 8.97 1.52
CA GLY A 144 -27.87 10.24 0.80
C GLY A 144 -26.72 11.11 1.30
N ALA A 145 -26.55 11.22 2.62
CA ALA A 145 -25.43 11.95 3.22
C ALA A 145 -24.07 11.34 2.86
N LEU A 146 -23.95 10.00 2.91
CA LEU A 146 -22.73 9.29 2.49
C LEU A 146 -22.43 9.51 1.00
N ARG A 147 -23.44 9.45 0.14
CA ARG A 147 -23.31 9.67 -1.30
C ARG A 147 -22.84 11.08 -1.64
N GLN A 148 -23.18 12.08 -0.84
CA GLN A 148 -22.72 13.46 -1.05
C GLN A 148 -21.30 13.70 -0.52
N ASN A 149 -20.91 13.04 0.57
CA ASN A 149 -19.62 13.29 1.22
C ASN A 149 -18.47 12.47 0.61
N THR A 150 -18.74 11.22 0.21
CA THR A 150 -17.70 10.30 -0.30
C THR A 150 -17.03 10.80 -1.60
N PRO A 151 -17.74 11.38 -2.59
CA PRO A 151 -17.10 11.96 -3.78
C PRO A 151 -16.17 13.10 -3.43
N ARG A 152 -16.56 13.97 -2.47
CA ARG A 152 -15.71 15.08 -2.03
C ARG A 152 -14.40 14.59 -1.43
N GLN A 153 -14.46 13.54 -0.61
CA GLN A 153 -13.25 12.91 -0.04
C GLN A 153 -12.35 12.34 -1.14
N LEU A 154 -12.95 11.67 -2.12
CA LEU A 154 -12.25 11.10 -3.25
C LEU A 154 -11.60 12.18 -4.14
N ASP A 155 -12.30 13.29 -4.39
CA ASP A 155 -11.74 14.44 -5.10
C ASP A 155 -10.58 15.07 -4.32
N THR A 156 -10.69 15.20 -3.00
CA THR A 156 -9.58 15.71 -2.17
C THR A 156 -8.35 14.81 -2.18
N LEU A 157 -8.52 13.49 -2.33
CA LEU A 157 -7.40 12.55 -2.46
C LEU A 157 -6.76 12.62 -3.85
N ARG A 158 -7.54 12.87 -4.91
CA ARG A 158 -7.05 12.99 -6.29
C ARG A 158 -6.29 14.29 -6.55
N LEU A 159 -6.62 15.36 -5.82
CA LEU A 159 -5.98 16.68 -5.97
C LEU A 159 -4.71 16.86 -5.12
N ARG A 160 -4.34 15.89 -4.27
CA ARG A 160 -3.19 15.94 -3.35
C ARG A 160 -2.06 15.00 -3.77
#